data_AF-A0A961TEG6-F1
#
_entry.id   AF-A0A961TEG6-F1
#
_cell.length_a   1.000
_cell.length_b   1.000
_cell.length_c   1.000
_cell.angle_alpha   90.00
_cell.angle_beta   90.00
_cell.angle_gamma   90.00
#
_symmetry.space_group_name_H-M   'P 1'
#
loop_
_entity.id
_entity.type
_entity.pdbx_description
1 polymer ?
#
loop_
_entity_poly.entity_id
_entity_poly.type
_entity_poly.pdbx_seq_one_letter_code
_entity_poly.pdbx_strand_id
1 'polypeptide(L)'
;MEHVLGAIRQQINEAGIPIEQSNPEYAPGQVEVNIRYGEALQSADNVVMFRTLVKQLAHERGYLATFMPKPFIDQSGSGFHTHYSPIRSWQKPILATDSSAASCAGCPALLRQARFVHDWNRLA
;
A
#
# COMPACT_ATOMS: atom_id res chain seq x y z
N MET A 1 -5.83 -9.19 -14.58
CA MET A 1 -6.02 -8.96 -13.13
C MET A 1 -7.03 -7.87 -12.81
N GLU A 2 -7.39 -7.00 -13.76
CA GLU A 2 -8.25 -5.85 -13.49
C GLU A 2 -9.63 -6.25 -12.95
N HIS A 3 -10.17 -7.38 -13.38
CA HIS A 3 -11.43 -7.94 -12.88
C HIS A 3 -11.43 -8.24 -11.37
N VAL A 4 -10.24 -8.38 -10.75
CA VAL A 4 -10.09 -8.55 -9.30
C VAL A 4 -9.61 -7.27 -8.64
N LEU A 5 -8.56 -6.66 -9.18
CA LEU A 5 -7.93 -5.46 -8.60
C LEU A 5 -8.86 -4.25 -8.62
N GLY A 6 -9.68 -4.07 -9.66
CA GLY A 6 -10.64 -2.96 -9.73
C GLY A 6 -11.59 -2.99 -8.55
N ALA A 7 -12.20 -4.14 -8.28
CA ALA A 7 -13.11 -4.32 -7.15
C ALA A 7 -12.41 -4.16 -5.80
N ILE A 8 -11.19 -4.69 -5.65
CA ILE A 8 -10.41 -4.55 -4.41
C ILE A 8 -10.10 -3.07 -4.14
N ARG A 9 -9.66 -2.32 -5.15
CA ARG A 9 -9.36 -0.88 -5.01
C ARG A 9 -10.58 -0.08 -4.60
N GLN A 10 -11.72 -0.34 -5.23
CA GLN A 10 -12.97 0.34 -4.92
C GLN A 10 -13.37 0.11 -3.45
N GLN A 11 -13.43 -1.14 -3.00
CA GLN A 11 -13.87 -1.47 -1.64
C GLN A 11 -12.90 -0.98 -0.56
N ILE A 12 -11.60 -0.99 -0.84
CA ILE A 12 -10.60 -0.44 0.10
C ILE A 12 -10.72 1.08 0.21
N ASN A 13 -10.99 1.78 -0.90
CA ASN A 13 -11.30 3.21 -0.86
C ASN A 13 -12.60 3.48 -0.07
N GLU A 14 -13.65 2.67 -0.28
CA GLU A 14 -14.91 2.77 0.47
C GLU A 14 -14.74 2.47 1.97
N ALA A 15 -13.78 1.62 2.33
CA ALA A 15 -13.37 1.35 3.71
C ALA A 15 -12.55 2.50 4.35
N GLY A 16 -12.37 3.62 3.64
CA GLY A 16 -11.69 4.81 4.15
C GLY A 16 -10.17 4.80 4.02
N ILE A 17 -9.60 3.85 3.25
CA ILE A 17 -8.16 3.80 2.98
C ILE A 17 -7.90 4.41 1.59
N PRO A 18 -7.48 5.67 1.51
CA PRO A 18 -7.29 6.36 0.23
C PRO A 18 -6.17 5.71 -0.61
N ILE A 19 -6.53 5.18 -1.77
CA ILE A 19 -5.59 4.62 -2.76
C ILE A 19 -5.15 5.72 -3.73
N GLU A 20 -3.84 5.86 -3.94
CA GLU A 20 -3.26 6.79 -4.91
C GLU A 20 -3.08 6.14 -6.27
N GLN A 21 -2.52 4.93 -6.30
CA GLN A 21 -2.15 4.25 -7.53
C GLN A 21 -2.06 2.73 -7.29
N SER A 22 -2.16 1.97 -8.36
CA SER A 22 -1.83 0.55 -8.39
C SER A 22 -1.17 0.20 -9.71
N ASN A 23 -0.14 -0.64 -9.70
CA ASN A 23 0.55 -1.08 -10.91
C ASN A 23 0.96 -2.55 -10.83
N PRO A 24 1.03 -3.27 -11.97
CA PRO A 24 1.72 -4.54 -12.01
C PRO A 24 3.20 -4.35 -11.73
N GLU A 25 3.81 -5.38 -11.17
CA GLU A 25 5.24 -5.42 -10.82
C GLU A 25 5.96 -6.52 -11.62
N TYR A 26 7.22 -6.79 -11.26
CA TYR A 26 8.13 -7.65 -12.04
C TYR A 26 7.73 -9.12 -12.12
N ALA A 27 7.19 -9.71 -11.04
CA ALA A 27 6.80 -11.12 -11.04
C ALA A 27 5.37 -11.32 -11.58
N PRO A 28 5.07 -12.46 -12.23
CA PRO A 28 3.71 -12.80 -12.65
C PRO A 28 2.74 -12.74 -11.46
N GLY A 29 1.65 -11.98 -11.63
CA GLY A 29 0.64 -11.81 -10.59
C GLY A 29 0.96 -10.76 -9.51
N GLN A 30 2.19 -10.26 -9.47
CA GLN A 30 2.64 -9.24 -8.51
C GLN A 30 2.01 -7.89 -8.81
N VAL A 31 1.48 -7.23 -7.77
CA VAL A 31 0.79 -5.94 -7.90
C VAL A 31 1.15 -5.06 -6.72
N GLU A 32 1.62 -3.85 -7.02
CA GLU A 32 1.80 -2.79 -6.04
C GLU A 32 0.54 -1.94 -5.92
N VAL A 33 0.15 -1.60 -4.69
CA VAL A 33 -0.93 -0.65 -4.40
C VAL A 33 -0.40 0.40 -3.45
N ASN A 34 -0.49 1.66 -3.85
CA ASN A 34 -0.01 2.79 -3.09
C ASN A 34 -1.16 3.42 -2.31
N ILE A 35 -1.04 3.41 -0.99
CA ILE A 35 -1.93 4.12 -0.08
C ILE A 35 -1.41 5.55 0.08
N ARG A 36 -2.32 6.52 0.11
CA ARG A 36 -2.00 7.93 0.37
C ARG A 36 -1.34 8.06 1.74
N TYR A 37 -0.31 8.89 1.79
CA TYR A 37 0.38 9.18 3.03
C TYR A 37 -0.55 9.90 4.02
N GLY A 38 -0.30 9.69 5.30
CA GLY A 38 -1.02 10.33 6.39
C GLY A 38 -0.20 10.28 7.66
N GLU A 39 -0.82 10.61 8.78
CA GLU A 39 -0.20 10.50 10.09
C GLU A 39 0.41 9.12 10.33
N ALA A 40 1.60 9.06 10.91
CA ALA A 40 2.32 7.80 11.09
C ALA A 40 1.48 6.69 11.75
N LEU A 41 0.72 7.01 12.80
CA LEU A 41 -0.15 6.04 13.47
C LEU A 41 -1.31 5.60 12.57
N GLN A 42 -2.01 6.57 11.95
CA GLN A 42 -3.10 6.28 11.02
C GLN A 42 -2.63 5.46 9.81
N SER A 43 -1.45 5.79 9.27
CA SER A 43 -0.84 5.03 8.18
C SER A 43 -0.48 3.61 8.60
N ALA A 44 0.00 3.41 9.83
CA ALA A 44 0.25 2.07 10.36
C ALA A 44 -1.05 1.25 10.47
N ASP A 45 -2.11 1.85 11.00
CA ASP A 45 -3.43 1.22 11.10
C ASP A 45 -3.97 0.87 9.70
N ASN A 46 -3.88 1.81 8.76
CA ASN A 46 -4.30 1.62 7.37
C ASN A 46 -3.53 0.48 6.70
N VAL A 47 -2.22 0.32 6.95
CA VAL A 47 -1.43 -0.78 6.40
C VAL A 47 -1.94 -2.14 6.90
N VAL A 48 -2.21 -2.26 8.19
CA VAL A 48 -2.69 -3.52 8.79
C VAL A 48 -4.09 -3.85 8.29
N MET A 49 -4.97 -2.86 8.25
CA MET A 49 -6.33 -2.99 7.71
C MET A 49 -6.30 -3.38 6.23
N PHE A 50 -5.50 -2.68 5.43
CA PHE A 50 -5.32 -2.97 4.00
C PHE A 50 -4.94 -4.43 3.77
N ARG A 51 -3.94 -4.94 4.51
CA ARG A 51 -3.48 -6.33 4.37
C ARG A 51 -4.61 -7.32 4.62
N THR A 52 -5.42 -7.05 5.62
CA THR A 52 -6.52 -7.91 6.03
C THR A 52 -7.63 -7.89 4.98
N LEU A 53 -8.05 -6.70 4.54
CA LEU A 53 -9.08 -6.52 3.52
C LEU A 53 -8.68 -7.15 2.20
N VAL A 54 -7.45 -6.94 1.73
CA VAL A 54 -6.98 -7.54 0.48
C VAL A 54 -7.04 -9.07 0.53
N LYS A 55 -6.64 -9.69 1.65
CA LYS A 55 -6.74 -11.14 1.82
C LYS A 55 -8.17 -11.64 1.77
N GLN A 56 -9.08 -10.95 2.46
CA GLN A 56 -10.49 -11.31 2.48
C GLN A 56 -11.13 -11.17 1.09
N LEU A 57 -10.95 -10.00 0.46
CA LEU A 57 -11.54 -9.70 -0.85
C LEU A 57 -10.99 -10.58 -1.97
N ALA A 58 -9.71 -10.96 -1.90
CA ALA A 58 -9.13 -11.93 -2.82
C ALA A 58 -9.74 -13.32 -2.61
N HIS A 59 -9.87 -13.75 -1.35
CA HIS A 59 -10.44 -15.05 -0.99
C HIS A 59 -11.89 -15.20 -1.47
N GLU A 60 -12.73 -14.18 -1.27
CA GLU A 60 -14.12 -14.14 -1.77
C GLU A 60 -14.22 -14.31 -3.29
N ARG A 61 -13.15 -13.97 -4.02
CA ARG A 61 -13.08 -14.04 -5.49
C ARG A 61 -12.37 -15.31 -5.98
N GLY A 62 -12.08 -16.26 -5.09
CA GLY A 62 -11.45 -17.54 -5.43
C GLY A 62 -9.93 -17.48 -5.57
N TYR A 63 -9.28 -16.52 -4.91
CA TYR A 63 -7.84 -16.32 -5.01
C TYR A 63 -7.15 -16.20 -3.65
N LEU A 64 -5.86 -16.49 -3.62
CA LEU A 64 -5.03 -16.31 -2.43
C LEU A 64 -4.14 -15.07 -2.57
N ALA A 65 -4.31 -14.10 -1.67
CA ALA A 65 -3.36 -12.99 -1.54
C ALA A 65 -2.29 -13.32 -0.49
N THR A 66 -1.02 -13.13 -0.84
CA THR A 66 0.11 -13.27 0.09
C THR A 66 0.87 -11.96 0.22
N PHE A 67 1.61 -11.83 1.33
CA PHE A 67 2.57 -10.75 1.56
C PHE A 67 3.90 -11.31 2.06
N MET A 68 4.15 -12.60 1.79
CA MET A 68 5.41 -13.26 2.09
C MET A 68 6.53 -12.57 1.32
N PRO A 69 7.70 -12.28 1.92
CA PRO A 69 8.80 -11.61 1.22
C PRO A 69 9.31 -12.31 -0.05
N LYS A 70 9.12 -13.62 -0.14
CA LYS A 70 9.62 -14.43 -1.26
C LYS A 70 8.71 -15.65 -1.45
N PRO A 71 7.55 -15.50 -2.11
CA PRO A 71 6.62 -16.62 -2.31
C PRO A 71 7.15 -17.66 -3.31
N PHE A 72 7.98 -17.23 -4.25
CA PHE A 72 8.60 -18.08 -5.27
C PHE A 72 10.11 -17.90 -5.30
N ILE A 73 10.84 -19.00 -5.42
CA ILE A 73 12.31 -19.02 -5.39
C ILE A 73 12.89 -18.28 -6.60
N ASP A 74 12.30 -18.48 -7.78
CA ASP A 74 12.77 -18.01 -9.08
C ASP A 74 12.18 -16.64 -9.52
N GLN A 75 11.20 -16.10 -8.81
CA GLN A 75 10.54 -14.83 -9.17
C GLN A 75 10.93 -13.65 -8.26
N SER A 76 10.65 -12.41 -8.69
CA SER A 76 10.86 -11.23 -7.85
C SER A 76 10.13 -11.32 -6.49
N GLY A 77 10.82 -10.88 -5.44
CA GLY A 77 10.29 -10.87 -4.07
C GLY A 77 9.40 -9.67 -3.77
N SER A 78 8.97 -9.61 -2.51
CA SER A 78 7.98 -8.69 -1.97
C SER A 78 8.64 -7.76 -0.97
N GLY A 79 8.73 -6.49 -1.35
CA GLY A 79 9.18 -5.44 -0.44
C GLY A 79 8.04 -4.96 0.46
N PHE A 80 8.39 -4.08 1.39
CA PHE A 80 7.51 -3.15 2.10
C PHE A 80 8.27 -1.82 2.19
N HIS A 81 8.27 -1.03 1.12
CA HIS A 81 9.03 0.22 1.14
C HIS A 81 8.22 1.27 1.89
N THR A 82 8.88 1.95 2.80
CA THR A 82 8.28 2.95 3.65
C THR A 82 8.98 4.27 3.40
N HIS A 83 8.25 5.25 2.89
CA HIS A 83 8.76 6.62 2.78
C HIS A 83 8.33 7.36 4.03
N TYR A 84 9.26 8.05 4.67
CA TYR A 84 8.99 8.82 5.87
C TYR A 84 9.44 10.26 5.67
N SER A 85 8.58 11.19 6.05
CA SER A 85 8.89 12.62 6.06
C SER A 85 8.57 13.18 7.44
N PRO A 86 9.58 13.41 8.30
CA PRO A 86 9.36 13.97 9.62
C PRO A 86 9.04 15.47 9.49
N ILE A 87 8.03 15.92 10.24
CA ILE A 87 7.53 17.29 10.22
C ILE A 87 7.53 17.81 11.66
N ARG A 88 8.02 19.04 11.87
CA ARG A 88 7.78 19.77 13.12
C ARG A 88 6.51 20.58 12.97
N SER A 89 5.68 20.62 14.01
CA SER A 89 4.36 21.25 14.05
C SER A 89 4.20 22.44 13.11
N TRP A 90 3.34 22.30 12.09
CA TRP A 90 2.97 23.32 11.10
C TRP A 90 4.12 23.85 10.21
N GLN A 91 5.29 23.21 10.26
CA GLN A 91 6.44 23.55 9.45
C GLN A 91 6.51 22.66 8.20
N LYS A 92 7.43 23.03 7.31
CA LYS A 92 7.77 22.18 6.17
C LYS A 92 8.41 20.87 6.64
N PRO A 93 8.33 19.80 5.84
CA PRO A 93 9.09 18.57 6.11
C PRO A 93 10.57 18.88 6.31
N ILE A 94 11.18 18.28 7.33
CA ILE A 94 12.59 18.54 7.69
C ILE A 94 13.56 18.17 6.56
N LEU A 95 13.18 17.17 5.75
CA LEU A 95 13.98 16.67 4.65
C LEU A 95 13.74 17.42 3.33
N ALA A 96 12.85 18.42 3.31
CA ALA A 96 12.61 19.22 2.12
C ALA A 96 13.81 20.13 1.83
N THR A 97 14.39 20.00 0.63
CA THR A 97 15.49 20.85 0.16
C THR A 97 15.02 22.09 -0.58
N ASP A 98 13.76 22.08 -1.04
CA ASP A 98 13.14 23.14 -1.81
C ASP A 98 12.07 23.87 -1.00
N SER A 99 11.90 25.17 -1.28
CA SER A 99 10.89 25.98 -0.62
C SER A 99 9.45 25.66 -1.08
N SER A 100 9.27 24.85 -2.13
CA SER A 100 7.96 24.41 -2.65
C SER A 100 7.32 23.28 -1.85
N ALA A 101 8.04 22.60 -0.95
CA ALA A 101 7.46 21.53 -0.16
C ALA A 101 6.28 22.05 0.68
N ALA A 102 5.10 21.46 0.44
CA ALA A 102 3.86 21.87 1.08
C ALA A 102 3.98 21.70 2.61
N SER A 103 3.60 22.74 3.35
CA SER A 103 3.38 22.63 4.79
C SER A 103 2.14 21.78 5.04
N CYS A 104 2.30 20.66 5.73
CA CYS A 104 1.16 19.85 6.14
C CYS A 104 0.68 20.37 7.50
N ALA A 105 -0.58 20.79 7.54
CA ALA A 105 -1.25 21.22 8.76
C ALA A 105 -1.40 20.03 9.73
N GLY A 106 -0.75 20.08 10.90
CA GLY A 106 -1.07 19.19 12.02
C GLY A 106 -0.39 17.82 12.08
N CYS A 107 0.35 17.36 11.07
CA CYS A 107 0.88 15.99 11.04
C CYS A 107 2.36 15.82 11.40
N PRO A 108 2.75 15.21 12.56
CA PRO A 108 4.15 15.02 12.95
C PRO A 108 4.99 14.10 12.04
N ALA A 109 4.38 13.17 11.30
CA ALA A 109 5.12 12.33 10.36
C ALA A 109 4.20 11.74 9.29
N LEU A 110 4.61 11.85 8.03
CA LEU A 110 3.91 11.26 6.91
C LEU A 110 4.59 9.95 6.50
N LEU A 111 3.82 8.85 6.48
CA LEU A 111 4.31 7.53 6.08
C LEU A 111 3.66 7.11 4.76
N ARG A 112 4.46 6.77 3.75
CA ARG A 112 4.01 6.30 2.43
C ARG A 112 4.40 4.85 2.22
N GLN A 113 3.49 4.14 1.59
CA GLN A 113 3.58 2.81 1.00
C GLN A 113 3.54 1.59 1.92
N ALA A 114 2.72 0.66 1.43
CA ALA A 114 2.72 -0.73 1.77
C ALA A 114 2.85 -1.51 0.45
N ARG A 115 3.90 -2.32 0.31
CA ARG A 115 4.12 -3.12 -0.89
C ARG A 115 3.64 -4.52 -0.65
N PHE A 116 3.07 -5.08 -1.70
CA PHE A 116 2.42 -6.36 -1.63
C PHE A 116 2.67 -7.13 -2.92
N VAL A 117 2.71 -8.44 -2.80
CA VAL A 117 3.06 -9.33 -3.90
C VAL A 117 2.11 -10.48 -3.83
N HIS A 118 1.26 -10.52 -4.83
CA HIS A 118 0.25 -11.54 -4.90
C HIS A 118 0.75 -12.59 -5.86
N ASP A 119 0.72 -13.83 -5.40
CA ASP A 119 0.72 -14.96 -6.28
C ASP A 119 -0.72 -15.45 -6.37
N TRP A 120 -1.30 -15.36 -7.57
CA TRP A 120 -2.70 -15.68 -7.82
C TRP A 120 -2.82 -17.16 -8.22
N ASN A 121 -2.62 -18.06 -7.28
CA ASN A 121 -3.16 -19.41 -7.45
C ASN A 121 -4.68 -19.34 -7.29
N ARG A 122 -5.42 -19.82 -8.30
CA ARG A 122 -6.84 -20.16 -8.10
C ARG A 122 -6.90 -21.12 -6.93
N LEU A 123 -7.81 -20.85 -5.99
CA LEU A 123 -8.27 -21.93 -5.12
C LEU A 123 -8.83 -23.00 -6.05
N ALA A 124 -8.23 -24.18 -6.02
CA ALA A 124 -8.64 -25.32 -6.82
C ALA A 124 -10.14 -25.63 -6.63
#